data_AF-A0A5D0X9Q6-F1
#
_entry.id   AF-A0A5D0X9Q6-F1
#
_cell.length_a   1.000
_cell.length_b   1.000
_cell.length_c   1.000
_cell.angle_alpha   90.00
_cell.angle_beta   90.00
_cell.angle_gamma   90.00
#
_symmetry.space_group_name_H-M   'P 1'
#
loop_
_entity.id
_entity.type
_entity.pdbx_description
1 polymer ?
#
loop_
_entity_poly.entity_id
_entity_poly.type
_entity_poly.pdbx_seq_one_letter_code
_entity_poly.pdbx_strand_id
1 'polypeptide(L)'
;MNLRILKKLSKRAMPYLIALGDRQVHFLAERNDNYHGMTIRDRTCWERNPCHPSREPGWCNFGDEPVLYVVARKGYRYVMRPPHHPLKGTPMVGGMSGGEQPEWDEICAYACLASWVCSHFTDWSNWERPIPTRDLTTVSKIFAAADDMVAERMAA
;
A
#
# COMPACT_ATOMS: atom_id res chain seq x y z
N MET A 1 -7.30 7.43 2.50
CA MET A 1 -7.35 6.19 3.30
C MET A 1 -6.40 6.33 4.48
N ASN A 2 -6.71 5.77 5.65
CA ASN A 2 -5.81 5.68 6.82
C ASN A 2 -5.48 4.21 7.15
N LEU A 3 -4.56 3.97 8.09
CA LEU A 3 -4.09 2.62 8.44
C LEU A 3 -5.19 1.67 8.95
N ARG A 4 -6.23 2.20 9.63
CA ARG A 4 -7.35 1.39 10.10
C ARG A 4 -8.19 0.88 8.93
N ILE A 5 -8.45 1.74 7.95
CA ILE A 5 -9.13 1.36 6.72
C ILE A 5 -8.26 0.37 5.95
N LEU A 6 -6.96 0.63 5.80
CA LEU A 6 -6.03 -0.28 5.14
C LEU A 6 -6.09 -1.68 5.75
N LYS A 7 -6.02 -1.79 7.09
CA LYS A 7 -6.17 -3.07 7.79
C LYS A 7 -7.49 -3.77 7.50
N LYS A 8 -8.61 -3.04 7.43
CA LYS A 8 -9.91 -3.60 7.06
C LYS A 8 -9.91 -4.13 5.62
N LEU A 9 -9.36 -3.37 4.68
CA LEU A 9 -9.28 -3.77 3.28
C LEU A 9 -8.37 -4.98 3.10
N SER A 10 -7.20 -5.02 3.76
CA SER A 10 -6.29 -6.17 3.69
C SER A 10 -6.93 -7.44 4.23
N LYS A 11 -7.73 -7.35 5.32
CA LYS A 11 -8.53 -8.48 5.81
C LYS A 11 -9.54 -8.98 4.77
N ARG A 12 -10.20 -8.06 4.06
CA ARG A 12 -11.14 -8.39 3.00
C ARG A 12 -10.44 -8.96 1.76
N ALA A 13 -9.23 -8.50 1.46
CA ALA A 13 -8.47 -8.90 0.27
C ALA A 13 -7.86 -10.31 0.40
N MET A 14 -7.50 -10.74 1.62
CA MET A 14 -6.78 -12.00 1.81
C MET A 14 -7.52 -13.24 1.23
N PRO A 15 -8.84 -13.42 1.42
CA PRO A 15 -9.56 -14.52 0.77
C PRO A 15 -9.49 -14.51 -0.77
N TYR A 16 -9.46 -13.33 -1.40
CA TYR A 16 -9.32 -13.22 -2.85
C TYR A 16 -7.95 -13.69 -3.32
N LEU A 17 -6.88 -13.28 -2.62
CA LEU A 17 -5.52 -13.72 -2.96
C LEU A 17 -5.39 -15.24 -2.89
N ILE A 18 -5.96 -15.85 -1.85
CA ILE A 18 -6.01 -17.32 -1.72
C ILE A 18 -6.80 -17.95 -2.87
N ALA A 19 -8.00 -17.44 -3.17
CA ALA A 19 -8.85 -17.96 -4.24
C ALA A 19 -8.22 -17.83 -5.64
N LEU A 20 -7.50 -16.73 -5.88
CA LEU A 20 -6.77 -16.47 -7.12
C LEU A 20 -5.44 -17.25 -7.21
N GLY A 21 -5.07 -17.97 -6.16
CA GLY A 21 -3.90 -18.87 -6.14
C GLY A 21 -2.57 -18.17 -5.87
N ASP A 22 -2.58 -17.10 -5.06
CA ASP A 22 -1.34 -16.47 -4.58
C ASP A 22 -0.44 -17.47 -3.86
N ARG A 23 0.85 -17.43 -4.19
CA ARG A 23 1.87 -18.38 -3.71
C ARG A 23 2.87 -17.74 -2.75
N GLN A 24 2.72 -16.45 -2.47
CA GLN A 24 3.56 -15.74 -1.52
C GLN A 24 3.28 -16.19 -0.09
N VAL A 25 4.18 -15.86 0.83
CA VAL A 25 3.99 -16.09 2.26
C VAL A 25 2.94 -15.12 2.78
N HIS A 26 1.87 -15.64 3.37
CA HIS A 26 0.84 -14.84 4.02
C HIS A 26 1.15 -14.74 5.51
N PHE A 27 1.21 -13.51 6.01
CA PHE A 27 1.52 -13.28 7.42
C PHE A 27 0.79 -12.05 7.96
N LEU A 28 0.85 -11.87 9.28
CA LEU A 28 0.28 -10.73 9.97
C LEU A 28 1.41 -9.76 10.32
N ALA A 29 1.22 -8.48 10.00
CA ALA A 29 2.20 -7.47 10.32
C ALA A 29 2.48 -7.39 11.82
N GLU A 30 3.75 -7.25 12.17
CA GLU A 30 4.22 -6.87 13.49
C GLU A 30 4.40 -5.36 13.61
N ARG A 31 4.52 -4.89 14.85
CA ARG A 31 4.60 -3.45 15.10
C ARG A 31 5.97 -2.93 14.67
N ASN A 32 5.97 -1.99 13.72
CA ASN A 32 7.17 -1.29 13.20
C ASN A 32 8.19 -2.18 12.47
N ASP A 33 7.83 -3.41 12.11
CA ASP A 33 8.73 -4.37 11.46
C ASP A 33 8.44 -4.53 9.96
N ASN A 34 7.23 -4.14 9.54
CA ASN A 34 6.74 -4.36 8.18
C ASN A 34 6.44 -3.07 7.43
N TYR A 35 6.35 -3.14 6.10
CA TYR A 35 6.08 -2.03 5.20
C TYR A 35 4.84 -2.32 4.34
N HIS A 36 3.92 -1.35 4.24
CA HIS A 36 2.65 -1.58 3.54
C HIS A 36 2.63 -1.22 2.05
N GLY A 37 3.67 -0.54 1.54
CA GLY A 37 3.82 -0.21 0.11
C GLY A 37 2.73 0.70 -0.48
N MET A 38 2.10 1.55 0.34
CA MET A 38 0.93 2.36 -0.05
C MET A 38 1.10 3.79 0.43
N THR A 39 0.73 4.78 -0.38
CA THR A 39 0.75 6.17 0.07
C THR A 39 -0.51 6.54 0.86
N ILE A 40 -0.36 6.74 2.16
CA ILE A 40 -1.45 7.19 3.04
C ILE A 40 -1.56 8.72 3.00
N ARG A 41 -2.52 9.23 2.22
CA ARG A 41 -2.72 10.68 2.03
C ARG A 41 -3.49 11.40 3.16
N ASP A 42 -4.09 10.65 4.08
CA ASP A 42 -4.82 11.23 5.21
C ASP A 42 -3.83 11.81 6.24
N ARG A 43 -3.65 13.13 6.23
CA ARG A 43 -2.67 13.83 7.07
C ARG A 43 -2.96 13.73 8.57
N THR A 44 -4.18 13.36 8.95
CA THR A 44 -4.53 13.21 10.36
C THR A 44 -3.85 12.01 11.01
N CYS A 45 -3.44 11.01 10.22
CA CYS A 45 -2.72 9.84 10.68
C CYS A 45 -1.23 9.84 10.29
N TRP A 46 -0.69 10.97 9.83
CA TRP A 46 0.75 11.10 9.57
C TRP A 46 1.55 11.04 10.87
N GLU A 47 2.67 10.35 10.81
CA GLU A 47 3.62 10.24 11.91
C GLU A 47 4.22 11.60 12.21
N ARG A 48 4.46 11.90 13.49
CA ARG A 48 4.96 13.18 13.96
C ARG A 48 6.25 12.97 14.72
N ASN A 49 7.35 13.45 14.15
CA ASN A 49 8.65 13.39 14.80
C ASN A 49 9.13 14.80 15.12
N PRO A 50 9.76 15.03 16.29
CA PRO A 50 10.43 16.29 16.55
C PRO A 50 11.44 16.60 15.45
N CYS A 51 11.58 17.87 15.08
CA CYS A 51 12.60 18.27 14.11
C CYS A 51 13.40 19.46 14.64
N HIS A 52 14.62 19.62 14.09
CA HIS A 52 15.51 20.70 14.48
C HIS A 52 14.86 22.07 14.23
N PRO A 53 15.01 23.06 15.13
CA PRO A 53 14.41 24.39 14.99
C PRO A 53 14.83 25.16 13.74
N SER A 54 15.95 24.80 13.09
CA SER A 54 16.39 25.41 11.84
C SER A 54 15.57 24.99 10.61
N ARG A 55 14.75 23.93 10.70
CA ARG A 55 13.94 23.45 9.58
C ARG A 55 12.75 24.37 9.36
N GLU A 56 12.72 25.06 8.23
CA GLU A 56 11.63 25.97 7.89
C GLU A 56 10.30 25.23 7.74
N PRO A 57 9.18 25.82 8.22
CA PRO A 57 7.85 25.25 8.01
C PRO A 57 7.51 25.21 6.53
N GLY A 58 6.87 24.15 6.08
CA GLY A 58 6.48 24.00 4.69
C GLY A 58 6.66 22.59 4.14
N TRP A 59 6.33 22.46 2.86
CA TRP A 59 6.53 21.23 2.11
C TRP A 59 7.99 21.07 1.74
N CYS A 60 8.48 19.86 1.93
CA CYS A 60 9.80 19.45 1.49
C CYS A 60 9.72 17.99 1.02
N ASN A 61 10.65 17.58 0.19
CA ASN A 61 10.82 16.19 -0.19
C ASN A 61 12.05 15.65 0.53
N PHE A 62 11.91 14.49 1.18
CA PHE A 62 13.04 13.75 1.71
C PHE A 62 13.25 12.54 0.79
N GLY A 63 14.07 12.72 -0.26
CA GLY A 63 14.06 11.80 -1.40
C GLY A 63 12.76 11.95 -2.20
N ASP A 64 12.07 10.84 -2.45
CA ASP A 64 10.76 10.82 -3.15
C ASP A 64 9.56 10.95 -2.19
N GLU A 65 9.81 11.09 -0.89
CA GLU A 65 8.76 11.12 0.12
C GLU A 65 8.33 12.55 0.47
N PRO A 66 7.02 12.88 0.39
CA PRO A 66 6.53 14.19 0.79
C PRO A 66 6.55 14.30 2.31
N VAL A 67 7.29 15.29 2.83
CA VAL A 67 7.32 15.63 4.26
C VAL A 67 6.79 17.04 4.49
N LEU A 68 6.14 17.25 5.63
CA LEU A 68 5.58 18.53 6.00
C LEU A 68 6.16 18.99 7.34
N TYR A 69 6.92 20.08 7.33
CA TYR A 69 7.39 20.72 8.55
C TYR A 69 6.32 21.68 9.09
N VAL A 70 5.95 21.50 10.36
CA VAL A 70 4.89 22.29 11.02
C VAL A 70 5.36 22.84 12.36
N VAL A 71 4.90 24.05 12.68
CA VAL A 71 5.08 24.68 14.00
C VAL A 71 3.85 24.38 14.85
N ALA A 72 4.04 23.75 16.00
CA ALA A 72 2.99 23.57 16.98
C ALA A 72 2.69 24.89 17.72
N ARG A 73 1.52 24.95 18.37
CA ARG A 73 1.07 26.14 19.12
C ARG A 73 2.07 26.65 20.17
N LYS A 74 2.90 25.77 20.73
CA LYS A 74 3.93 26.09 21.74
C LYS A 74 5.31 26.42 21.13
N GLY A 75 5.41 26.61 19.81
CA GLY A 75 6.66 26.94 19.11
C GLY A 75 7.55 25.75 18.74
N TYR A 76 7.27 24.54 19.25
CA TYR A 76 7.97 23.32 18.83
C TYR A 76 7.74 23.03 17.35
N ARG A 77 8.76 22.51 16.67
CA ARG A 77 8.65 22.08 15.27
C ARG A 77 8.59 20.56 15.17
N TYR A 78 7.72 20.08 14.30
CA TYR A 78 7.58 18.67 13.99
C TYR A 78 7.67 18.46 12.48
N VAL A 79 8.28 17.35 12.08
CA VAL A 79 8.15 16.81 10.72
C VAL A 79 6.99 15.81 10.72
N MET A 80 6.08 15.97 9.77
CA MET A 80 5.01 15.03 9.50
C MET A 80 5.35 14.21 8.26
N ARG A 81 5.17 12.89 8.35
CA ARG A 81 5.41 11.96 7.24
C ARG A 81 4.23 10.99 7.09
N PRO A 82 3.89 10.53 5.88
CA PRO A 82 2.98 9.40 5.73
C PRO A 82 3.45 8.23 6.61
N PRO A 83 2.55 7.49 7.27
CA PRO A 83 2.96 6.25 7.92
C PRO A 83 3.43 5.25 6.87
N HIS A 84 4.46 4.49 7.21
CA HIS A 84 5.02 3.42 6.36
C HIS A 84 4.72 2.02 6.92
N HIS A 85 4.61 1.95 8.25
CA HIS A 85 4.33 0.71 8.95
C HIS A 85 2.82 0.47 9.08
N PRO A 86 2.32 -0.72 8.71
CA PRO A 86 0.94 -1.07 8.94
C PRO A 86 0.65 -1.23 10.44
N LEU A 87 -0.63 -1.20 10.81
CA LEU A 87 -1.03 -1.57 12.17
C LEU A 87 -0.75 -3.05 12.41
N LYS A 88 -0.27 -3.42 13.60
CA LYS A 88 -0.11 -4.82 14.01
C LYS A 88 -1.35 -5.65 13.67
N GLY A 89 -1.14 -6.84 13.10
CA GLY A 89 -2.22 -7.75 12.66
C GLY A 89 -2.89 -7.31 11.36
N THR A 90 -2.28 -6.43 10.58
CA THR A 90 -2.70 -6.18 9.19
C THR A 90 -2.24 -7.36 8.35
N PRO A 91 -3.12 -7.98 7.54
CA PRO A 91 -2.69 -9.04 6.63
C PRO A 91 -1.74 -8.51 5.56
N MET A 92 -0.63 -9.21 5.41
CA MET A 92 0.48 -8.91 4.51
C MET A 92 0.74 -10.13 3.62
N VAL A 93 1.41 -9.88 2.51
CA VAL A 93 2.02 -10.91 1.68
C VAL A 93 3.47 -10.51 1.39
N GLY A 94 4.34 -11.50 1.26
CA GLY A 94 5.74 -11.25 0.93
C GLY A 94 6.47 -12.51 0.53
N GLY A 95 7.69 -12.33 0.05
CA GLY A 95 8.54 -13.42 -0.40
C GLY A 95 9.93 -12.93 -0.78
N MET A 96 10.83 -13.88 -1.01
CA MET A 96 12.15 -13.57 -1.56
C MET A 96 11.99 -13.14 -3.02
N SER A 97 12.50 -11.96 -3.36
CA SER A 97 12.51 -11.38 -4.69
C SER A 97 13.92 -10.93 -5.06
N GLY A 98 14.28 -10.98 -6.34
CA GLY A 98 15.61 -10.61 -6.82
C GLY A 98 16.46 -11.78 -7.34
N GLY A 99 17.62 -11.44 -7.91
CA GLY A 99 18.54 -12.39 -8.55
C GLY A 99 19.62 -12.90 -7.61
N GLU A 100 20.86 -12.44 -7.79
CA GLU A 100 22.04 -12.94 -7.06
C GLU A 100 21.97 -12.72 -5.54
N GLN A 101 21.29 -11.66 -5.11
CA GLN A 101 21.03 -11.37 -3.70
C GLN A 101 19.52 -11.20 -3.54
N PRO A 102 18.79 -12.31 -3.32
CA PRO A 102 17.36 -12.22 -3.10
C PRO A 102 17.10 -11.49 -1.78
N GLU A 103 16.25 -10.49 -1.82
CA GLU A 103 15.82 -9.71 -0.67
C GLU A 103 14.37 -10.04 -0.33
N TRP A 104 14.00 -9.88 0.93
CA TRP A 104 12.61 -10.00 1.33
C TRP A 104 11.85 -8.78 0.84
N ASP A 105 10.86 -8.99 -0.03
CA ASP A 105 9.91 -7.96 -0.43
C ASP A 105 8.52 -8.29 0.14
N GLU A 106 7.82 -7.26 0.58
CA GLU A 106 6.52 -7.41 1.22
C GLU A 106 5.60 -6.23 0.96
N ILE A 107 4.31 -6.52 0.97
CA ILE A 107 3.27 -5.53 0.75
C ILE A 107 2.01 -5.93 1.51
N CYS A 108 1.14 -4.96 1.79
CA CYS A 108 -0.15 -5.30 2.40
C CYS A 108 -1.05 -6.05 1.40
N ALA A 109 -1.87 -6.99 1.91
CA ALA A 109 -2.69 -7.86 1.07
C ALA A 109 -3.64 -7.08 0.13
N TYR A 110 -4.18 -5.94 0.58
CA TYR A 110 -5.00 -5.09 -0.28
C TYR A 110 -4.22 -4.53 -1.49
N ALA A 111 -2.98 -4.08 -1.27
CA ALA A 111 -2.17 -3.52 -2.35
C ALA A 111 -1.72 -4.60 -3.33
N CYS A 112 -1.40 -5.81 -2.84
CA CYS A 112 -1.14 -6.96 -3.71
C CYS A 112 -2.36 -7.27 -4.59
N LEU A 113 -3.56 -7.40 -3.99
CA LEU A 113 -4.79 -7.66 -4.74
C LEU A 113 -5.07 -6.55 -5.76
N ALA A 114 -4.93 -5.28 -5.36
CA ALA A 114 -5.14 -4.15 -6.26
C ALA A 114 -4.16 -4.19 -7.45
N SER A 115 -2.89 -4.54 -7.21
CA SER A 115 -1.89 -4.71 -8.26
C SER A 115 -2.29 -5.83 -9.24
N TRP A 116 -2.73 -6.98 -8.73
CA TRP A 116 -3.20 -8.10 -9.56
C TRP A 116 -4.40 -7.72 -10.41
N VAL A 117 -5.40 -7.08 -9.82
CA VAL A 117 -6.60 -6.60 -10.52
C VAL A 117 -6.23 -5.59 -11.59
N CYS A 118 -5.40 -4.59 -11.27
CA CYS A 118 -4.94 -3.61 -12.23
C CYS A 118 -4.19 -4.28 -13.40
N SER A 119 -3.28 -5.22 -13.10
CA SER A 119 -2.52 -5.93 -14.14
C SER A 119 -3.41 -6.76 -15.05
N HIS A 120 -4.39 -7.48 -14.49
CA HIS A 120 -5.33 -8.29 -15.25
C HIS A 120 -6.23 -7.45 -16.18
N PHE A 121 -6.71 -6.30 -15.70
CA PHE A 121 -7.56 -5.38 -16.48
C PHE A 121 -6.75 -4.24 -17.15
N THR A 122 -5.51 -4.54 -17.55
CA THR A 122 -4.68 -3.63 -18.34
C THR A 122 -4.33 -4.30 -19.65
N ASP A 123 -4.55 -3.59 -20.76
CA ASP A 123 -4.01 -3.97 -22.06
C ASP A 123 -2.53 -3.63 -22.11
N TRP A 124 -1.70 -4.67 -22.17
CA TRP A 124 -0.24 -4.59 -22.22
C TRP A 124 0.32 -4.70 -23.63
N SER A 125 -0.53 -4.69 -24.67
CA SER A 125 -0.09 -4.74 -26.08
C SER A 125 0.89 -3.62 -26.43
N ASN A 126 0.76 -2.46 -25.78
CA ASN A 126 1.74 -1.39 -25.80
C ASN A 126 2.32 -1.17 -24.39
N TRP A 127 3.52 -1.69 -24.15
CA TRP A 127 4.20 -1.57 -22.86
C TRP A 127 4.59 -0.12 -22.49
N GLU A 128 4.71 0.79 -23.46
CA GLU A 128 5.00 2.21 -23.20
C GLU A 128 3.75 2.98 -22.76
N ARG A 129 2.56 2.50 -23.15
CA ARG A 129 1.27 3.13 -22.86
C ARG A 129 0.23 2.06 -22.53
N PRO A 130 0.36 1.38 -21.38
CA PRO A 130 -0.65 0.44 -20.92
C PRO A 130 -2.00 1.14 -20.76
N ILE A 131 -3.06 0.52 -21.26
CA ILE A 131 -4.42 1.08 -21.24
C ILE A 131 -5.30 0.26 -20.30
N PRO A 132 -5.83 0.84 -19.21
CA PRO A 132 -6.80 0.16 -18.38
C PRO A 132 -8.06 -0.18 -19.20
N THR A 133 -8.47 -1.44 -19.21
CA THR A 133 -9.69 -1.91 -19.90
C THR A 133 -10.94 -1.74 -19.02
N ARG A 134 -10.76 -1.41 -17.75
CA ARG A 134 -11.82 -1.21 -16.76
C ARG A 134 -11.53 -0.02 -15.85
N ASP A 135 -12.61 0.62 -15.40
CA ASP A 135 -12.52 1.65 -14.37
C ASP A 135 -12.25 1.01 -12.99
N LEU A 136 -11.05 1.25 -12.46
CA LEU A 136 -10.58 0.76 -11.16
C LEU A 136 -10.28 1.90 -10.17
N THR A 137 -10.89 3.08 -10.38
CA THR A 137 -10.60 4.31 -9.62
C THR A 137 -11.01 4.27 -8.14
N THR A 138 -11.79 3.25 -7.72
CA THR A 138 -12.30 3.15 -6.35
C THR A 138 -12.10 1.75 -5.78
N VAL A 139 -12.01 1.68 -4.45
CA VAL A 139 -11.89 0.42 -3.69
C VAL A 139 -13.01 -0.56 -4.06
N SER A 140 -14.26 -0.08 -4.16
CA SER A 140 -15.41 -0.94 -4.49
C SER A 140 -15.29 -1.54 -5.89
N LYS A 141 -14.81 -0.75 -6.87
CA LYS A 141 -14.58 -1.23 -8.24
C LYS A 141 -13.46 -2.27 -8.31
N ILE A 142 -12.40 -2.10 -7.52
CA ILE A 142 -11.31 -3.10 -7.41
C ILE A 142 -11.85 -4.42 -6.88
N PHE A 143 -12.65 -4.41 -5.80
CA PHE A 143 -13.21 -5.65 -5.26
C PHE A 143 -14.22 -6.31 -6.21
N ALA A 144 -15.08 -5.54 -6.88
CA ALA A 144 -16.00 -6.10 -7.87
C ALA A 144 -15.24 -6.75 -9.04
N ALA A 145 -14.15 -6.14 -9.50
CA ALA A 145 -13.29 -6.72 -10.52
C ALA A 145 -12.56 -7.99 -10.01
N ALA A 146 -12.18 -8.03 -8.73
CA ALA A 146 -11.63 -9.23 -8.11
C ALA A 146 -12.65 -10.38 -8.01
N ASP A 147 -13.94 -10.08 -7.76
CA ASP A 147 -15.02 -11.07 -7.80
C ASP A 147 -15.09 -11.73 -9.19
N ASP A 148 -15.01 -10.91 -10.26
CA ASP A 148 -15.04 -11.40 -11.64
C ASP A 148 -13.82 -12.31 -11.95
N MET A 149 -12.61 -11.91 -11.55
CA MET A 149 -11.41 -12.74 -11.71
C MET A 149 -11.52 -14.10 -11.00
N VAL A 150 -12.13 -14.11 -9.80
CA VAL A 150 -12.36 -15.37 -9.06
C VAL A 150 -13.37 -16.24 -9.81
N ALA A 151 -14.46 -15.65 -10.32
CA ALA A 151 -15.47 -16.38 -11.09
C ALA A 151 -14.90 -17.00 -12.37
N GLU A 152 -14.08 -16.25 -13.13
CA GLU A 152 -13.39 -16.73 -14.32
C GLU A 152 -12.48 -17.94 -14.00
N ARG A 153 -11.71 -17.85 -12.93
CA ARG A 153 -10.81 -18.94 -12.50
C ARG A 153 -11.57 -20.21 -12.10
N MET A 154 -12.76 -20.08 -11.51
CA MET A 154 -13.58 -21.24 -11.12
C MET A 154 -14.29 -21.89 -12.31
N ALA A 155 -14.41 -21.18 -13.44
CA ALA A 155 -15.01 -21.69 -14.66
C ALA A 155 -14.01 -22.41 -15.59
N ALA A 156 -12.70 -22.24 -15.35
CA ALA A 156 -11.60 -22.84 -16.10
C ALA A 156 -11.14 -24.18 -15.49
#